data_AF-A0A936U284-F1
#
_entry.id   AF-A0A936U284-F1
#
_cell.length_a   1.000
_cell.length_b   1.000
_cell.length_c   1.000
_cell.angle_alpha   90.00
_cell.angle_beta   90.00
_cell.angle_gamma   90.00
#
_symmetry.space_group_name_H-M   'P 1'
#
loop_
_entity.id
_entity.type
_entity.pdbx_description
1 polymer ?
#
loop_
_entity_poly.entity_id
_entity_poly.type
_entity_poly.pdbx_seq_one_letter_code
_entity_poly.pdbx_strand_id
1 'polypeptide(L)'
;MIINKPDNFTATSCQFTDQDAVNTAFDSWLTGFSVTGGFNPQGTISGTPVAPVLCEGGTTMVTYNVTDECGSGSATATFTINAPTAVAVTEVNDQTTSSCTYADQSAADAAFALWLDGFGVTGGCSPAFTNGTPVAPALLWRQPWSPGR
;
A
#
# COMPACT_ATOMS: atom_id res chain seq x y z
N MET A 1 -26.27 -15.56 30.65
CA MET A 1 -25.15 -14.77 30.11
C MET A 1 -25.08 -14.98 28.60
N ILE A 2 -24.93 -13.90 27.83
CA ILE A 2 -24.76 -13.91 26.38
C ILE A 2 -23.53 -13.08 26.06
N ILE A 3 -22.56 -13.68 25.36
CA ILE A 3 -21.34 -12.99 24.91
C ILE A 3 -21.59 -12.48 23.49
N ASN A 4 -21.52 -11.16 23.31
CA ASN A 4 -21.56 -10.52 22.01
C ASN A 4 -20.12 -10.22 21.56
N LYS A 5 -19.87 -10.41 20.27
CA LYS A 5 -18.59 -10.08 19.63
C LYS A 5 -18.84 -9.30 18.34
N PRO A 6 -17.89 -8.48 17.88
CA PRO A 6 -17.97 -7.93 16.53
C PRO A 6 -17.82 -9.04 15.48
N ASP A 7 -18.20 -8.72 14.26
CA ASP A 7 -17.82 -9.50 13.09
C ASP A 7 -16.31 -9.36 12.83
N ASN A 8 -15.75 -10.33 12.11
CA ASN A 8 -14.36 -10.23 11.69
C ASN A 8 -14.22 -9.05 10.72
N PHE A 9 -13.19 -8.24 10.93
CA PHE A 9 -12.90 -7.08 10.09
C PHE A 9 -11.78 -7.43 9.10
N THR A 10 -11.91 -6.99 7.85
CA THR A 10 -10.86 -7.11 6.84
C THR A 10 -10.87 -5.90 5.93
N ALA A 11 -9.71 -5.27 5.78
CA ALA A 11 -9.49 -4.15 4.88
C ALA A 11 -8.11 -4.27 4.21
N THR A 12 -7.89 -3.51 3.15
CA THR A 12 -6.56 -3.33 2.54
C THR A 12 -5.92 -2.05 3.05
N SER A 13 -4.59 -2.04 3.09
CA SER A 13 -3.77 -0.91 3.52
C SER A 13 -4.14 0.38 2.78
N CYS A 14 -4.49 0.29 1.51
CA CYS A 14 -4.79 1.46 0.68
C CYS A 14 -6.13 2.15 1.01
N GLN A 15 -6.89 1.64 1.99
CA GLN A 15 -8.10 2.28 2.51
C GLN A 15 -7.82 3.25 3.66
N PHE A 16 -6.61 3.27 4.20
CA PHE A 16 -6.22 4.11 5.34
C PHE A 16 -5.17 5.12 4.90
N THR A 17 -5.23 6.32 5.48
CA THR A 17 -4.27 7.40 5.20
C THR A 17 -2.95 7.22 5.94
N ASP A 18 -3.02 6.61 7.13
CA ASP A 18 -1.92 6.48 8.07
C ASP A 18 -2.24 5.42 9.15
N GLN A 19 -1.28 5.15 10.04
CA GLN A 19 -1.44 4.20 11.12
C GLN A 19 -2.50 4.64 12.15
N ASP A 20 -2.71 5.94 12.35
CA ASP A 20 -3.68 6.44 13.33
C ASP A 20 -5.12 6.17 12.87
N ALA A 21 -5.37 6.21 11.56
CA ALA A 21 -6.64 5.80 10.98
C ALA A 21 -6.92 4.29 11.20
N VAL A 22 -5.90 3.44 11.10
CA VAL A 22 -6.03 1.99 11.42
C VAL A 22 -6.31 1.80 12.91
N ASN A 23 -5.56 2.50 13.77
CA ASN A 23 -5.73 2.43 15.22
C ASN A 23 -7.15 2.86 15.64
N THR A 24 -7.65 3.95 15.07
CA THR A 24 -9.02 4.44 15.30
C THR A 24 -10.08 3.41 14.89
N ALA A 25 -9.91 2.77 13.72
CA ALA A 25 -10.82 1.73 13.26
C ALA A 25 -10.77 0.48 14.15
N PHE A 26 -9.58 0.10 14.62
CA PHE A 26 -9.39 -1.02 15.55
C PHE A 26 -10.03 -0.74 16.91
N ASP A 27 -9.82 0.44 17.48
CA ASP A 27 -10.43 0.85 18.76
C ASP A 27 -11.96 0.87 18.66
N SER A 28 -12.50 1.40 17.57
CA SER A 28 -13.94 1.37 17.32
C SER A 28 -14.46 -0.06 17.20
N TRP A 29 -13.73 -0.95 16.54
CA TRP A 29 -14.10 -2.35 16.39
C TRP A 29 -14.07 -3.12 17.72
N LEU A 30 -13.12 -2.84 18.62
CA LEU A 30 -13.05 -3.44 19.95
C LEU A 30 -14.30 -3.14 20.80
N THR A 31 -14.98 -2.01 20.56
CA THR A 31 -16.23 -1.68 21.28
C THR A 31 -17.39 -2.64 20.98
N GLY A 32 -17.29 -3.47 19.94
CA GLY A 32 -18.29 -4.48 19.61
C GLY A 32 -18.30 -5.69 20.56
N PHE A 33 -17.27 -5.86 21.40
CA PHE A 33 -17.27 -6.89 22.43
C PHE A 33 -18.10 -6.45 23.63
N SER A 34 -19.06 -7.27 24.05
CA SER A 34 -19.86 -7.01 25.24
C SER A 34 -20.44 -8.30 25.83
N VAL A 35 -20.96 -8.22 27.05
CA VAL A 35 -21.71 -9.30 27.69
C VAL A 35 -23.05 -8.76 28.19
N THR A 36 -24.12 -9.53 28.03
CA THR A 36 -25.45 -9.19 28.53
C THR A 36 -26.13 -10.38 29.24
N GLY A 37 -27.05 -10.10 30.15
CA GLY A 37 -27.74 -11.11 30.98
C GLY A 37 -26.80 -11.93 31.88
N GLY A 38 -27.33 -12.91 32.59
CA GLY A 38 -26.57 -13.65 33.62
C GLY A 38 -26.65 -13.00 35.00
N PHE A 39 -25.78 -13.42 35.91
CA PHE A 39 -25.71 -12.94 37.28
C PHE A 39 -24.31 -12.38 37.56
N ASN A 40 -24.23 -11.04 37.61
CA ASN A 40 -22.99 -10.27 37.76
C ASN A 40 -21.90 -10.60 36.70
N PRO A 41 -22.23 -10.59 35.39
CA PRO A 41 -21.25 -10.90 34.36
C PRO A 41 -20.15 -9.82 34.29
N GLN A 42 -18.91 -10.26 34.11
CA GLN A 42 -17.73 -9.42 33.89
C GLN A 42 -17.05 -9.89 32.62
N GLY A 43 -16.77 -8.97 31.70
CA GLY A 43 -16.08 -9.27 30.45
C GLY A 43 -14.77 -8.52 30.35
N THR A 44 -13.75 -9.16 29.77
CA THR A 44 -12.41 -8.58 29.67
C THR A 44 -11.72 -9.07 28.40
N ILE A 45 -11.10 -8.14 27.67
CA ILE A 45 -10.21 -8.46 26.55
C ILE A 45 -8.91 -9.03 27.11
N SER A 46 -8.44 -10.14 26.54
CA SER A 46 -7.19 -10.78 26.95
C SER A 46 -5.99 -9.97 26.48
N GLY A 47 -5.16 -9.54 27.43
CA GLY A 47 -3.95 -8.77 27.14
C GLY A 47 -4.27 -7.40 26.55
N THR A 48 -3.34 -6.89 25.75
CA THR A 48 -3.41 -5.59 25.09
C THR A 48 -3.21 -5.78 23.59
N PRO A 49 -4.25 -6.25 22.86
CA PRO A 49 -4.12 -6.44 21.43
C PRO A 49 -3.87 -5.09 20.74
N VAL A 50 -3.02 -5.10 19.73
CA VAL A 50 -2.66 -3.92 18.94
C VAL A 50 -3.15 -4.10 17.51
N ALA A 51 -3.50 -3.00 16.84
CA ALA A 51 -3.85 -3.05 15.44
C ALA A 51 -2.66 -3.52 14.58
N PRO A 52 -2.89 -4.19 13.44
CA PRO A 52 -1.82 -4.50 12.50
C PRO A 52 -1.09 -3.24 12.00
N VAL A 53 0.19 -3.39 11.65
CA VAL A 53 0.98 -2.33 11.03
C VAL A 53 0.45 -2.09 9.62
N LEU A 54 0.12 -0.84 9.30
CA LEU A 54 -0.58 -0.48 8.06
C LEU A 54 0.11 -1.06 6.82
N CYS A 55 1.38 -0.73 6.59
CA CYS A 55 2.07 -1.12 5.35
C CYS A 55 2.53 -2.59 5.32
N GLU A 56 2.70 -3.22 6.49
CA GLU A 56 3.09 -4.64 6.57
C GLU A 56 1.86 -5.56 6.52
N GLY A 57 0.68 -5.01 6.85
CA GLY A 57 -0.53 -5.76 7.06
C GLY A 57 -0.45 -6.69 8.27
N GLY A 58 -1.27 -7.74 8.23
CA GLY A 58 -1.33 -8.79 9.25
C GLY A 58 -2.71 -8.91 9.88
N THR A 59 -2.78 -9.82 10.85
CA THR A 59 -4.03 -10.16 11.54
C THR A 59 -3.82 -10.12 13.04
N THR A 60 -4.65 -9.35 13.73
CA THR A 60 -4.76 -9.39 15.19
C THR A 60 -5.98 -10.21 15.58
N MET A 61 -5.77 -11.29 16.32
CA MET A 61 -6.86 -12.06 16.93
C MET A 61 -7.10 -11.55 18.35
N VAL A 62 -8.35 -11.19 18.65
CA VAL A 62 -8.77 -10.73 19.98
C VAL A 62 -9.62 -11.78 20.65
N THR A 63 -9.25 -12.12 21.89
CA THR A 63 -9.98 -13.04 22.76
C THR A 63 -10.66 -12.26 23.87
N TYR A 64 -11.99 -12.35 23.94
CA TYR A 64 -12.80 -11.76 24.99
C TYR A 64 -13.28 -12.85 25.94
N ASN A 65 -12.84 -12.78 27.20
CA ASN A 65 -13.23 -13.71 28.24
C ASN A 65 -14.34 -13.09 29.09
N VAL A 66 -15.28 -13.92 29.51
CA VAL A 66 -16.38 -13.51 30.35
C VAL A 66 -16.53 -14.47 31.52
N THR A 67 -16.63 -13.92 32.72
CA THR A 67 -16.92 -14.64 33.96
C THR A 67 -18.25 -14.17 34.52
N ASP A 68 -19.01 -15.10 35.09
CA ASP A 68 -20.30 -14.92 35.75
C ASP A 68 -20.26 -15.78 37.02
N GLU A 69 -21.09 -15.50 38.02
CA GLU A 69 -21.10 -16.32 39.24
C GLU A 69 -21.51 -17.78 38.96
N CYS A 70 -22.28 -18.00 37.89
CA CYS A 70 -22.74 -19.33 37.49
C CYS A 70 -21.83 -20.01 36.45
N GLY A 71 -20.74 -19.36 35.99
CA GLY A 71 -19.84 -19.96 35.01
C GLY A 71 -18.96 -18.96 34.23
N SER A 72 -18.35 -19.43 33.14
CA SER A 72 -17.48 -18.61 32.30
C SER A 72 -17.58 -19.01 30.82
N GLY A 73 -17.17 -18.11 29.94
CA GLY A 73 -17.08 -18.36 28.50
C GLY A 73 -16.08 -17.43 27.82
N SER A 74 -15.85 -17.65 26.52
CA SER A 74 -15.01 -16.77 25.71
C SER A 74 -15.50 -16.69 24.27
N ALA A 75 -15.10 -15.63 23.58
CA ALA A 75 -15.32 -15.43 22.16
C ALA A 75 -14.07 -14.84 21.50
N THR A 76 -13.86 -15.13 20.22
CA THR A 76 -12.77 -14.57 19.43
C THR A 76 -13.31 -13.87 18.18
N ALA A 77 -12.61 -12.81 17.78
CA ALA A 77 -12.80 -12.16 16.48
C ALA A 77 -11.44 -11.66 15.97
N THR A 78 -11.33 -11.50 14.65
CA THR A 78 -10.08 -11.07 13.99
C THR A 78 -10.22 -9.72 13.33
N PHE A 79 -9.14 -8.94 13.37
CA PHE A 79 -8.99 -7.71 12.63
C PHE A 79 -7.79 -7.83 11.69
N THR A 80 -8.04 -7.78 10.38
CA THR A 80 -7.05 -8.06 9.34
C THR A 80 -6.83 -6.83 8.45
N ILE A 81 -5.56 -6.48 8.24
CA ILE A 81 -5.11 -5.53 7.22
C ILE A 81 -4.31 -6.30 6.18
N ASN A 82 -4.73 -6.26 4.92
CA ASN A 82 -3.95 -6.81 3.82
C ASN A 82 -2.90 -5.80 3.38
N ALA A 83 -1.63 -6.21 3.39
CA ALA A 83 -0.52 -5.41 2.87
C ALA A 83 -0.77 -4.99 1.41
N PRO A 84 -0.24 -3.83 0.97
CA PRO A 84 -0.27 -3.51 -0.44
C PRO A 84 0.59 -4.51 -1.23
N THR A 85 0.32 -4.62 -2.52
CA THR A 85 1.27 -5.29 -3.42
C THR A 85 2.60 -4.55 -3.37
N ALA A 86 3.71 -5.29 -3.50
CA ALA A 86 5.03 -4.67 -3.51
C ALA A 86 5.14 -3.65 -4.65
N VAL A 87 5.78 -2.52 -4.38
CA VAL A 87 6.08 -1.54 -5.43
C VAL A 87 7.08 -2.16 -6.40
N ALA A 88 6.77 -2.11 -7.69
CA ALA A 88 7.63 -2.62 -8.74
C ALA A 88 7.89 -1.52 -9.78
N VAL A 89 9.16 -1.34 -10.14
CA VAL A 89 9.58 -0.45 -11.22
C VAL A 89 9.72 -1.26 -12.49
N THR A 90 9.11 -0.78 -13.56
CA THR A 90 9.34 -1.27 -14.92
C THR A 90 10.42 -0.42 -15.53
N GLU A 91 11.58 -1.03 -15.72
CA GLU A 91 12.70 -0.43 -16.44
C GLU A 91 12.55 -0.68 -17.94
N VAL A 92 13.14 0.20 -18.73
CA VAL A 92 13.34 0.00 -20.16
C VAL A 92 14.78 -0.39 -20.42
N ASN A 93 15.00 -1.25 -21.41
CA ASN A 93 16.36 -1.56 -21.84
C ASN A 93 17.02 -0.32 -22.46
N ASP A 94 18.33 -0.22 -22.28
CA ASP A 94 19.14 0.76 -22.98
C ASP A 94 18.96 0.64 -24.50
N GLN A 95 18.74 1.78 -25.15
CA GLN A 95 18.60 1.85 -26.60
C GLN A 95 19.83 2.52 -27.20
N THR A 96 20.46 1.84 -28.18
CA THR A 96 21.57 2.38 -28.96
C THR A 96 21.20 2.34 -30.43
N THR A 97 21.12 3.51 -31.06
CA THR A 97 20.78 3.67 -32.47
C THR A 97 21.79 4.58 -33.15
N SER A 98 22.00 4.40 -34.45
CA SER A 98 22.88 5.29 -35.21
C SER A 98 22.20 6.64 -35.40
N SER A 99 22.96 7.73 -35.27
CA SER A 99 22.47 9.08 -35.60
C SER A 99 22.00 9.21 -37.06
N CYS A 100 22.50 8.36 -37.96
CA CYS A 100 22.08 8.30 -39.36
C CYS A 100 20.69 7.68 -39.56
N THR A 101 20.11 7.06 -38.51
CA THR A 101 18.76 6.47 -38.55
C THR A 101 17.66 7.53 -38.46
N TYR A 102 17.95 8.70 -37.88
CA TYR A 102 16.97 9.77 -37.68
C TYR A 102 17.02 10.79 -38.79
N ALA A 103 15.86 11.08 -39.38
CA ALA A 103 15.74 12.08 -40.43
C ALA A 103 16.09 13.49 -39.92
N ASP A 104 15.73 13.83 -38.68
CA ASP A 104 15.98 15.12 -38.02
C ASP A 104 15.90 14.99 -36.47
N GLN A 105 16.11 16.11 -35.77
CA GLN A 105 16.06 16.13 -34.30
C GLN A 105 14.66 15.81 -33.77
N SER A 106 13.60 16.21 -34.47
CA SER A 106 12.23 15.89 -34.06
C SER A 106 11.97 14.38 -34.07
N ALA A 107 12.54 13.64 -35.02
CA ALA A 107 12.45 12.19 -35.07
C ALA A 107 13.23 11.52 -33.92
N ALA A 108 14.40 12.06 -33.56
CA ALA A 108 15.17 11.59 -32.40
C ALA A 108 14.43 11.88 -31.08
N ASP A 109 13.86 13.09 -30.93
CA ASP A 109 13.07 13.49 -29.77
C ASP A 109 11.82 12.61 -29.61
N ALA A 110 11.14 12.27 -30.72
CA ALA A 110 9.99 11.37 -30.70
C ALA A 110 10.37 9.95 -30.27
N ALA A 111 11.48 9.40 -30.77
CA ALA A 111 11.96 8.08 -30.37
C ALA A 111 12.39 8.05 -28.90
N PHE A 112 13.00 9.12 -28.41
CA PHE A 112 13.36 9.28 -27.01
C PHE A 112 12.12 9.38 -26.11
N ALA A 113 11.10 10.13 -26.52
CA ALA A 113 9.84 10.21 -25.80
C ALA A 113 9.13 8.85 -25.70
N LEU A 114 9.13 8.05 -26.78
CA LEU A 114 8.61 6.68 -26.77
C LEU A 114 9.41 5.76 -25.84
N TRP A 115 10.73 5.91 -25.78
CA TRP A 115 11.56 5.16 -24.85
C TRP A 115 11.27 5.55 -23.39
N LEU A 116 11.05 6.85 -23.10
CA LEU A 116 10.67 7.32 -21.76
C LEU A 116 9.29 6.82 -21.30
N ASP A 117 8.36 6.60 -22.23
CA ASP A 117 7.03 6.06 -21.93
C ASP A 117 7.06 4.59 -21.49
N GLY A 118 8.14 3.88 -21.78
CA GLY A 118 8.30 2.49 -21.31
C GLY A 118 8.66 2.37 -19.83
N PHE A 119 9.04 3.47 -19.16
CA PHE A 119 9.24 3.45 -17.72
C PHE A 119 7.89 3.45 -17.00
N GLY A 120 7.79 2.63 -15.95
CA GLY A 120 6.55 2.52 -15.18
C GLY A 120 6.80 2.21 -13.72
N VAL A 121 5.77 2.44 -12.91
CA VAL A 121 5.71 1.96 -11.53
C VAL A 121 4.35 1.32 -11.30
N THR A 122 4.33 0.20 -10.59
CA THR A 122 3.12 -0.53 -10.23
C THR A 122 3.17 -0.95 -8.75
N GLY A 123 2.05 -1.46 -8.23
CA GLY A 123 1.92 -1.89 -6.84
C GLY A 123 1.73 -0.74 -5.85
N GLY A 124 1.93 -0.98 -4.56
CA GLY A 124 1.80 0.02 -3.51
C GLY A 124 0.37 0.58 -3.34
N CYS A 125 0.26 1.66 -2.58
CA CYS A 125 -0.95 2.45 -2.43
C CYS A 125 -0.77 3.80 -3.13
N SER A 126 -1.11 3.85 -4.42
CA SER A 126 -0.92 5.02 -5.31
C SER A 126 0.55 5.36 -5.57
N PRO A 127 1.29 4.50 -6.28
CA PRO A 127 2.68 4.77 -6.62
C PRO A 127 2.73 5.92 -7.64
N ALA A 128 3.65 6.86 -7.45
CA ALA A 128 3.88 7.95 -8.36
C ALA A 128 5.24 7.77 -9.04
N PHE A 129 5.26 7.92 -10.36
CA PHE A 129 6.48 7.97 -11.15
C PHE A 129 6.72 9.42 -11.59
N THR A 130 7.94 9.90 -11.38
CA THR A 130 8.37 11.22 -11.86
C THR A 130 9.55 11.01 -12.79
N ASN A 131 9.31 11.15 -14.09
CA ASN A 131 10.40 11.41 -15.02
C ASN A 131 10.95 12.80 -14.70
N GLY A 132 12.28 12.95 -14.63
CA GLY A 132 12.91 14.27 -14.57
C GLY A 132 12.65 15.05 -15.87
N THR A 133 13.58 15.94 -16.23
CA THR A 133 13.53 16.63 -17.53
C THR A 133 14.65 16.15 -18.46
N PRO A 134 14.75 14.85 -18.79
CA PRO A 134 15.77 14.40 -19.71
C PRO A 134 15.41 14.85 -21.14
N VAL A 135 16.45 15.15 -21.93
CA VAL A 135 16.32 15.54 -23.33
C VAL A 135 17.06 14.55 -24.21
N ALA A 136 16.58 14.35 -25.43
CA ALA A 136 17.24 13.46 -26.37
C ALA A 136 18.64 14.00 -26.72
N PRO A 137 19.62 13.12 -27.00
CA PRO A 137 20.92 13.54 -27.52
C PRO A 137 20.78 14.33 -28.83
N ALA A 138 21.58 15.40 -28.97
CA ALA A 138 21.58 16.21 -30.19
C ALA A 138 22.28 15.50 -31.35
N LEU A 139 21.65 15.52 -32.54
CA LEU A 139 22.26 14.99 -33.76
C LEU A 139 23.42 15.89 -34.24
N LEU A 140 24.66 15.39 -34.13
CA LEU A 140 25.88 16.18 -34.37
C LEU A 140 26.16 16.51 -35.85
N TRP A 141 25.61 15.74 -36.80
CA TRP A 141 25.80 15.98 -38.24
C TRP A 141 25.08 17.23 -38.76
N ARG A 142 24.22 17.85 -37.95
CA ARG A 142 23.57 19.15 -38.23
C ARG A 142 24.14 20.32 -37.42
N GLN A 143 25.18 20.13 -36.61
CA GLN A 143 25.92 21.30 -36.12
C GLN A 143 26.51 21.98 -37.36
N PRO A 144 26.28 23.30 -37.59
CA PRO A 144 26.93 23.98 -38.70
C PRO A 144 28.42 23.71 -38.54
N TRP A 145 29.00 23.07 -39.56
CA TRP A 145 30.44 22.84 -39.60
C TRP A 145 31.10 24.17 -39.25
N SER A 146 31.69 24.21 -38.07
CA SER A 146 32.54 25.31 -37.65
C SER A 146 33.92 24.87 -38.09
N PRO A 147 34.45 25.34 -39.23
CA PRO A 147 35.87 25.18 -39.48
C PRO A 147 36.61 25.90 -38.36
N GLY A 148 37.12 25.15 -37.37
CA GLY A 148 38.25 25.60 -36.59
C GLY A 148 39.47 25.55 -37.52
N ARG A 149 40.18 26.65 -37.74
CA ARG A 149 41.06 27.40 -36.83
C ARG A 149 42.51 27.09 -37.21
#